data_AF-A0A4Q1AAW0-F1
#
_entry.id   AF-A0A4Q1AAW0-F1
#
_cell.length_a   1.000
_cell.length_b   1.000
_cell.length_c   1.000
_cell.angle_alpha   90.00
_cell.angle_beta   90.00
_cell.angle_gamma   90.00
#
_symmetry.space_group_name_H-M   'P 1'
#
loop_
_entity.id
_entity.type
_entity.pdbx_description
1 polymer ?
#
loop_
_entity_poly.entity_id
_entity_poly.type
_entity_poly.pdbx_seq_one_letter_code
_entity_poly.pdbx_strand_id
1 'polypeptide(L)'
;MESIIALEELIKENETKIALQQKQIKNHEAGVNKLSRMALASAENALELATELVDKYKKMLEKLQSVENEELREKEQLVILAERKKYFDAQPSRIKLNKEESSDKKLEVLRILDELPEDVQFDDKELFEMAEKSLELNLFDLDDLHNKLEDIQNEFEAIKEQIENENLQELPTIDSLIPIVVLHFYVLKTNIQDHIKKLNDEEIEKQKNLQEQKDKKIEKLEAEFKEQEELLQTKQTDKTTKKQELEDIKATMKTLSTKLLKTKNIKIEEPIKLKFAGFPKYEDWWIRELWSSHQAYFALFRWKKIINKLCVTTEQKKAWSIIFDRWVFIKKLLNDKGKLAYNYHFAFDSLMSTYAELEEEVDIKNIESMETIINKITAKEDFTKNVSFHKINTSYLEFKMDKMSNKEKEKNEDVFF
;
A
#
# COMPACT_ATOMS: atom_id res chain seq x y z
N MET A 1 33.66 36.04 -22.01
CA MET A 1 34.86 36.03 -22.88
C MET A 1 35.20 37.40 -23.50
N GLU A 2 34.35 38.02 -24.34
CA GLU A 2 34.69 39.31 -25.00
C GLU A 2 35.05 40.44 -24.00
N SER A 3 34.33 40.53 -22.88
CA SER A 3 34.59 41.52 -21.82
C SER A 3 35.90 41.30 -21.07
N ILE A 4 36.39 40.06 -20.97
CA ILE A 4 37.68 39.72 -20.35
C ILE A 4 38.81 40.14 -21.29
N ILE A 5 38.68 39.82 -22.58
CA ILE A 5 39.64 40.19 -23.62
C ILE A 5 39.78 41.72 -23.70
N ALA A 6 38.66 42.46 -23.67
CA ALA A 6 38.67 43.92 -23.66
C ALA A 6 39.34 44.51 -22.41
N LEU A 7 39.13 43.93 -21.22
CA LEU A 7 39.79 44.37 -19.99
C LEU A 7 41.30 44.05 -20.01
N GLU A 8 41.70 42.91 -20.55
CA GLU A 8 43.13 42.56 -20.73
C GLU A 8 43.84 43.50 -21.71
N GLU A 9 43.18 43.90 -22.79
CA GLU A 9 43.71 44.90 -23.74
C GLU A 9 43.81 46.29 -23.09
N LEU A 10 42.80 46.72 -22.33
CA LEU A 10 42.84 47.99 -21.60
C LEU A 10 43.93 48.02 -20.51
N ILE A 11 44.19 46.90 -19.84
CA ILE A 11 45.29 46.77 -18.89
C ILE A 11 46.63 46.90 -19.64
N LYS A 12 46.83 46.17 -20.74
CA LYS A 12 48.05 46.24 -21.54
C LYS A 12 48.30 47.64 -22.09
N GLU A 13 47.28 48.32 -22.59
CA GLU A 13 47.41 49.68 -23.12
C GLU A 13 47.86 50.67 -22.02
N ASN A 14 47.26 50.59 -20.82
CA ASN A 14 47.65 51.47 -19.71
C ASN A 14 49.01 51.09 -19.10
N GLU A 15 49.39 49.81 -19.07
CA GLU A 15 50.73 49.38 -18.66
C GLU A 15 51.82 49.91 -19.60
N THR A 16 51.55 49.97 -20.92
CA THR A 16 52.49 50.59 -21.87
C THR A 16 52.61 52.11 -21.67
N LYS A 17 51.52 52.80 -21.32
CA LYS A 17 51.53 54.24 -20.98
C LYS A 17 52.33 54.51 -19.70
N ILE A 18 52.15 53.69 -18.66
CA ILE A 18 52.92 53.75 -17.42
C ILE A 18 54.41 53.56 -17.70
N ALA A 19 54.78 52.54 -18.49
CA ALA A 19 56.19 52.28 -18.83
C ALA A 19 56.84 53.45 -19.57
N LEU A 20 56.08 54.10 -20.47
CA LEU A 20 56.55 55.27 -21.23
C LEU A 20 56.72 56.51 -20.32
N GLN A 21 55.77 56.77 -19.42
CA GLN A 21 55.82 57.90 -18.47
C GLN A 21 56.92 57.70 -17.41
N GLN A 22 57.08 56.48 -16.87
CA GLN A 22 58.18 56.12 -15.96
C GLN A 22 59.55 56.36 -16.63
N LYS A 23 59.68 56.00 -17.92
CA LYS A 23 60.90 56.23 -18.68
C LYS A 23 61.18 57.72 -18.89
N GLN A 24 60.14 58.53 -19.14
CA GLN A 24 60.27 59.99 -19.28
C GLN A 24 60.71 60.67 -17.97
N ILE A 25 60.15 60.26 -16.84
CA ILE A 25 60.52 60.78 -15.51
C ILE A 25 61.96 60.36 -15.16
N LYS A 26 62.34 59.09 -15.36
CA LYS A 26 63.73 58.63 -15.14
C LYS A 26 64.76 59.36 -16.00
N ASN A 27 64.42 59.66 -17.26
CA ASN A 27 65.30 60.42 -18.16
C ASN A 27 65.47 61.89 -17.72
N HIS A 28 64.46 62.45 -17.05
CA HIS A 28 64.53 63.77 -16.44
C HIS A 28 65.40 63.78 -15.18
N GLU A 29 65.21 62.81 -14.29
CA GLU A 29 66.01 62.64 -13.06
C GLU A 29 67.49 62.36 -13.35
N ALA A 30 67.78 61.56 -14.38
CA ALA A 30 69.14 61.28 -14.84
C ALA A 30 69.81 62.46 -15.58
N GLY A 31 69.10 63.57 -15.81
CA GLY A 31 69.63 64.78 -16.44
C GLY A 31 69.83 64.71 -17.96
N VAL A 32 69.36 63.64 -18.62
CA VAL A 32 69.51 63.40 -20.05
C VAL A 32 68.59 64.32 -20.87
N ASN A 33 67.34 64.52 -20.42
CA ASN A 33 66.38 65.44 -21.03
C ASN A 33 65.61 66.20 -19.95
N LYS A 34 65.87 67.51 -19.80
CA LYS A 34 65.20 68.34 -18.78
C LYS A 34 63.79 68.76 -19.23
N LEU A 35 62.77 68.05 -18.74
CA LEU A 35 61.38 68.49 -18.72
C LEU A 35 61.19 69.80 -17.95
N SER A 36 60.22 70.62 -18.38
CA SER A 36 59.79 71.78 -17.60
C SER A 36 59.05 71.32 -16.32
N ARG A 37 59.00 72.17 -15.28
CA ARG A 37 58.27 71.85 -14.03
C ARG A 37 56.81 71.45 -14.28
N MET A 38 56.17 72.07 -15.26
CA MET A 38 54.79 71.74 -15.65
C MET A 38 54.70 70.40 -16.38
N ALA A 39 55.68 70.07 -17.24
CA ALA A 39 55.71 68.79 -17.95
C ALA A 39 56.01 67.61 -17.02
N LEU A 40 56.84 67.81 -15.99
CA LEU A 40 57.09 66.80 -14.96
C LEU A 40 55.83 66.53 -14.12
N ALA A 41 55.19 67.58 -13.60
CA ALA A 41 53.94 67.42 -12.84
C ALA A 41 52.83 66.76 -13.67
N SER A 42 52.78 67.06 -14.98
CA SER A 42 51.84 66.39 -15.89
C SER A 42 52.18 64.92 -16.11
N ALA A 43 53.46 64.56 -16.17
CA ALA A 43 53.89 63.17 -16.35
C ALA A 43 53.66 62.35 -15.08
N GLU A 44 53.88 62.92 -13.90
CA GLU A 44 53.60 62.30 -12.59
C GLU A 44 52.09 62.08 -12.40
N ASN A 45 51.26 63.11 -12.64
CA ASN A 45 49.82 62.99 -12.54
C ASN A 45 49.26 61.98 -13.56
N ALA A 46 49.78 61.98 -14.80
CA ALA A 46 49.34 61.02 -15.80
C ALA A 46 49.77 59.57 -15.48
N LEU A 47 50.90 59.41 -14.77
CA LEU A 47 51.36 58.12 -14.27
C LEU A 47 50.49 57.62 -13.12
N GLU A 48 50.15 58.50 -12.17
CA GLU A 48 49.26 58.19 -11.05
C GLU A 48 47.88 57.74 -11.57
N LEU A 49 47.28 58.53 -12.47
CA LEU A 49 46.00 58.20 -13.10
C LEU A 49 46.06 56.88 -13.88
N ALA A 50 47.14 56.62 -14.63
CA ALA A 50 47.29 55.37 -15.37
C ALA A 50 47.45 54.17 -14.43
N THR A 51 48.18 54.31 -13.32
CA THR A 51 48.31 53.25 -12.30
C THR A 51 46.99 52.95 -11.60
N GLU A 52 46.22 53.97 -11.23
CA GLU A 52 44.90 53.79 -10.63
C GLU A 52 43.93 53.06 -11.58
N LEU A 53 43.98 53.39 -12.88
CA LEU A 53 43.15 52.72 -13.89
C LEU A 53 43.53 51.25 -14.07
N VAL A 54 44.82 50.91 -14.08
CA VAL A 54 45.27 49.51 -14.14
C VAL A 54 44.79 48.71 -12.93
N ASP A 55 44.92 49.27 -11.72
CA ASP A 55 44.44 48.61 -10.50
C ASP A 55 42.92 48.41 -10.51
N LYS A 56 42.18 49.38 -11.04
CA LYS A 56 40.73 49.27 -11.21
C LYS A 56 40.36 48.17 -12.21
N TYR A 57 41.02 48.10 -13.36
CA TYR A 57 40.74 47.07 -14.37
C TYR A 57 41.16 45.66 -13.91
N LYS A 58 42.27 45.52 -13.19
CA LYS A 58 42.68 44.25 -12.57
C LYS A 58 41.64 43.73 -11.57
N LYS A 59 41.12 44.61 -10.70
CA LYS A 59 40.02 44.25 -9.78
C LYS A 59 38.73 43.88 -10.51
N MET A 60 38.43 44.50 -11.65
CA MET A 60 37.27 44.15 -12.47
C MET A 60 37.43 42.78 -13.13
N LEU A 61 38.64 42.47 -13.62
CA LEU A 61 38.97 41.19 -14.24
C LEU A 61 38.89 40.04 -13.21
N GLU A 62 39.43 40.23 -12.01
CA GLU A 62 39.40 39.25 -10.93
C GLU A 62 37.95 38.91 -10.52
N LYS A 63 37.07 39.91 -10.45
CA LYS A 63 35.63 39.71 -10.19
C LYS A 63 34.91 38.94 -11.28
N LEU A 64 35.25 39.17 -12.55
CA LEU A 64 34.64 38.43 -13.66
C LEU A 64 35.10 36.96 -13.67
N GLN A 65 36.38 36.72 -13.40
CA GLN A 65 36.93 35.38 -13.31
C GLN A 65 36.34 34.58 -12.12
N SER A 66 36.08 35.22 -10.98
CA SER A 66 35.44 34.54 -9.85
C SER A 66 34.00 34.12 -10.14
N VAL A 67 33.23 34.96 -10.81
CA VAL A 67 31.83 34.67 -11.20
C VAL A 67 31.77 33.53 -12.21
N GLU A 68 32.64 33.54 -13.22
CA GLU A 68 32.67 32.48 -14.25
C GLU A 68 33.05 31.12 -13.64
N ASN A 69 33.96 31.08 -12.65
CA ASN A 69 34.33 29.86 -11.94
C ASN A 69 33.23 29.32 -11.00
N GLU A 70 32.35 30.18 -10.47
CA GLU A 70 31.18 29.76 -9.69
C GLU A 70 30.10 29.19 -10.62
N GLU A 71 29.79 29.87 -11.72
CA GLU A 71 28.83 29.38 -12.73
C GLU A 71 29.26 28.03 -13.34
N LEU A 72 30.56 27.81 -13.53
CA LEU A 72 31.09 26.55 -14.06
C LEU A 72 30.87 25.40 -13.07
N ARG A 73 31.10 25.65 -11.77
CA ARG A 73 30.85 24.66 -10.70
C ARG A 73 29.37 24.33 -10.56
N GLU A 74 28.48 25.32 -10.66
CA GLU A 74 27.04 25.09 -10.63
C GLU A 74 26.58 24.26 -11.85
N LYS A 75 27.11 24.54 -13.03
CA LYS A 75 26.83 23.73 -14.23
C LYS A 75 27.30 22.29 -14.07
N GLU A 76 28.49 22.07 -13.54
CA GLU A 76 29.01 20.72 -13.27
C GLU A 76 28.11 19.96 -12.28
N GLN A 77 27.67 20.61 -11.20
CA GLN A 77 26.73 20.01 -10.25
C GLN A 77 25.39 19.67 -10.89
N LEU A 78 24.85 20.56 -11.73
CA LEU A 78 23.61 20.30 -12.47
C LEU A 78 23.74 19.14 -13.45
N VAL A 79 24.90 18.98 -14.09
CA VAL A 79 25.19 17.84 -14.97
C VAL A 79 25.22 16.54 -14.17
N ILE A 80 25.90 16.51 -13.02
CA ILE A 80 25.96 15.33 -12.14
C ILE A 80 24.55 14.95 -11.65
N LEU A 81 23.74 15.93 -11.26
CA LEU A 81 22.36 15.70 -10.85
C LEU A 81 21.49 15.18 -12.00
N ALA A 82 21.67 15.70 -13.21
CA ALA A 82 20.96 15.24 -14.40
C ALA A 82 21.35 13.81 -14.81
N GLU A 83 22.64 13.47 -14.71
CA GLU A 83 23.13 12.11 -14.95
C GLU A 83 22.59 11.13 -13.92
N ARG A 84 22.61 11.51 -12.64
CA ARG A 84 22.01 10.73 -11.56
C ARG A 84 20.51 10.51 -11.79
N LYS A 85 19.78 11.56 -12.18
CA LYS A 85 18.35 11.44 -12.49
C LYS A 85 18.10 10.48 -13.65
N LYS A 86 18.86 10.60 -14.75
CA LYS A 86 18.78 9.68 -15.90
C LYS A 86 19.05 8.22 -15.50
N TYR A 87 19.98 7.99 -14.57
CA TYR A 87 20.32 6.65 -14.10
C TYR A 87 19.12 5.96 -13.40
N PHE A 88 18.39 6.70 -12.56
CA PHE A 88 17.21 6.20 -11.85
C PHE A 88 15.96 6.14 -12.75
N ASP A 89 15.75 7.12 -13.63
CA ASP A 89 14.64 7.08 -14.60
C ASP A 89 14.73 5.86 -15.54
N ALA A 90 15.94 5.40 -15.87
CA ALA A 90 16.19 4.22 -16.71
C ALA A 90 16.23 2.88 -15.93
N GLN A 91 16.16 2.92 -14.59
CA GLN A 91 16.31 1.75 -13.72
C GLN A 91 15.29 0.63 -14.01
N PRO A 92 13.99 0.90 -14.26
CA PRO A 92 13.02 -0.17 -14.58
C PRO A 92 13.37 -0.94 -15.86
N SER A 93 13.94 -0.25 -16.85
CA SER A 93 14.35 -0.88 -18.11
C SER A 93 15.61 -1.72 -17.93
N ARG A 94 16.56 -1.24 -17.12
CA ARG A 94 17.82 -1.95 -16.80
C ARG A 94 17.56 -3.24 -16.03
N ILE A 95 16.67 -3.22 -15.05
CA ILE A 95 16.25 -4.39 -14.27
C ILE A 95 15.58 -5.45 -15.15
N LYS A 96 14.68 -5.03 -16.06
CA LYS A 96 14.03 -5.94 -17.03
C LYS A 96 15.02 -6.63 -17.97
N LEU A 97 16.07 -5.91 -18.37
CA LEU A 97 17.10 -6.41 -19.31
C LEU A 97 18.23 -7.19 -18.64
N ASN A 98 18.30 -7.21 -17.30
CA ASN A 98 19.30 -7.98 -16.57
C ASN A 98 19.16 -9.47 -16.94
N LYS A 99 20.26 -10.15 -17.29
CA LYS A 99 20.24 -11.57 -17.69
C LYS A 99 20.55 -12.53 -16.55
N GLU A 100 21.17 -12.04 -15.48
CA GLU A 100 21.70 -12.87 -14.39
C GLU A 100 20.59 -13.27 -13.40
N GLU A 101 19.60 -12.41 -13.19
CA GLU A 101 18.56 -12.61 -12.19
C GLU A 101 17.32 -13.35 -12.73
N SER A 102 16.62 -14.07 -11.84
CA SER A 102 15.41 -14.83 -12.18
C SER A 102 14.24 -13.92 -12.56
N SER A 103 13.25 -14.47 -13.30
CA SER A 103 12.06 -13.70 -13.69
C SER A 103 11.27 -13.22 -12.47
N ASP A 104 11.17 -14.04 -11.43
CA ASP A 104 10.40 -13.73 -10.23
C ASP A 104 11.07 -12.63 -9.40
N LYS A 105 12.41 -12.69 -9.25
CA LYS A 105 13.19 -11.61 -8.61
C LYS A 105 13.00 -10.28 -9.34
N LYS A 106 12.99 -10.26 -10.68
CA LYS A 106 12.78 -9.04 -11.46
C LYS A 106 11.39 -8.44 -11.29
N LEU A 107 10.36 -9.29 -11.24
CA LEU A 107 8.99 -8.82 -11.02
C LEU A 107 8.82 -8.22 -9.62
N GLU A 108 9.39 -8.86 -8.60
CA GLU A 108 9.34 -8.36 -7.23
C GLU A 108 10.10 -7.03 -7.08
N VAL A 109 11.28 -6.91 -7.71
CA VAL A 109 12.02 -5.63 -7.75
C VAL A 109 11.20 -4.51 -8.40
N LEU A 110 10.51 -4.79 -9.51
CA LEU A 110 9.67 -3.79 -10.18
C LEU A 110 8.49 -3.36 -9.30
N ARG A 111 7.93 -4.30 -8.53
CA ARG A 111 6.88 -4.00 -7.57
C ARG A 111 7.40 -3.15 -6.40
N ILE A 112 8.57 -3.48 -5.86
CA ILE A 112 9.22 -2.66 -4.83
C ILE A 112 9.46 -1.25 -5.34
N LEU A 113 9.93 -1.10 -6.59
CA LEU A 113 10.13 0.22 -7.22
C LEU A 113 8.84 1.04 -7.32
N ASP A 114 7.71 0.42 -7.65
CA ASP A 114 6.41 1.11 -7.72
C ASP A 114 5.88 1.50 -6.32
N GLU A 115 6.32 0.81 -5.26
CA GLU A 115 5.91 1.08 -3.87
C GLU A 115 6.78 2.18 -3.19
N LEU A 116 7.95 2.51 -3.75
CA LEU A 116 8.88 3.48 -3.16
C LEU A 116 8.41 4.93 -3.36
N PRO A 117 8.55 5.79 -2.33
CA PRO A 117 8.36 7.23 -2.48
C PRO A 117 9.33 7.84 -3.52
N GLU A 118 8.86 8.85 -4.27
CA GLU A 118 9.64 9.49 -5.36
C GLU A 118 10.98 10.12 -4.88
N ASP A 119 11.10 10.40 -3.59
CA ASP A 119 12.29 10.96 -2.93
C ASP A 119 13.31 9.91 -2.47
N VAL A 120 12.96 8.61 -2.52
CA VAL A 120 13.83 7.51 -2.09
C VAL A 120 14.42 6.81 -3.31
N GLN A 121 15.75 6.78 -3.41
CA GLN A 121 16.49 6.14 -4.50
C GLN A 121 17.37 5.03 -3.94
N PHE A 122 17.08 3.78 -4.33
CA PHE A 122 17.90 2.61 -4.01
C PHE A 122 18.65 2.13 -5.25
N ASP A 123 19.86 1.61 -5.03
CA ASP A 123 20.65 1.02 -6.10
C ASP A 123 20.10 -0.34 -6.53
N ASP A 124 20.40 -0.76 -7.76
CA ASP A 124 19.89 -2.03 -8.32
C ASP A 124 20.22 -3.23 -7.42
N LYS A 125 21.41 -3.27 -6.82
CA LYS A 125 21.83 -4.36 -5.93
C LYS A 125 20.99 -4.42 -4.66
N GLU A 126 20.75 -3.26 -4.04
CA GLU A 126 19.93 -3.16 -2.82
C GLU A 126 18.50 -3.61 -3.12
N LEU A 127 17.95 -3.22 -4.28
CA LEU A 127 16.64 -3.67 -4.73
C LEU A 127 16.57 -5.18 -4.93
N PHE A 128 17.58 -5.80 -5.54
CA PHE A 128 17.62 -7.26 -5.72
C PHE A 128 17.79 -8.00 -4.38
N GLU A 129 18.58 -7.48 -3.44
CA GLU A 129 18.70 -8.03 -2.08
C GLU A 129 17.38 -7.91 -1.30
N MET A 130 16.69 -6.78 -1.42
CA MET A 130 15.35 -6.60 -0.83
C MET A 130 14.32 -7.56 -1.45
N ALA A 131 14.33 -7.73 -2.76
CA ALA A 131 13.44 -8.65 -3.45
C ALA A 131 13.72 -10.12 -3.07
N GLU A 132 14.99 -10.50 -2.92
CA GLU A 132 15.37 -11.81 -2.41
C GLU A 132 14.83 -12.03 -1.00
N LYS A 133 14.99 -11.05 -0.10
CA LYS A 133 14.45 -11.14 1.26
C LYS A 133 12.91 -11.17 1.28
N SER A 134 12.24 -10.41 0.41
CA SER A 134 10.77 -10.42 0.26
C SER A 134 10.28 -11.80 -0.21
N LEU A 135 10.95 -12.38 -1.20
CA LEU A 135 10.64 -13.73 -1.70
C LEU A 135 10.90 -14.79 -0.63
N GLU A 136 12.00 -14.71 0.12
CA GLU A 136 12.26 -15.62 1.25
C GLU A 136 11.16 -15.55 2.33
N LEU A 137 10.68 -14.34 2.66
CA LEU A 137 9.58 -14.17 3.61
C LEU A 137 8.27 -14.78 3.08
N ASN A 138 7.99 -14.64 1.78
CA ASN A 138 6.83 -15.28 1.14
C ASN A 138 6.96 -16.81 1.06
N LEU A 139 8.19 -17.35 0.95
CA LEU A 139 8.44 -18.79 0.97
C LEU A 139 8.29 -19.39 2.38
N PHE A 140 8.65 -18.64 3.42
CA PHE A 140 8.44 -19.06 4.80
C PHE A 140 6.96 -19.38 5.10
N ASP A 141 6.04 -18.56 4.58
CA ASP A 141 4.60 -18.81 4.70
C ASP A 141 4.15 -20.09 3.97
N LEU A 142 4.83 -20.47 2.88
CA LEU A 142 4.55 -21.72 2.14
C LEU A 142 5.10 -22.96 2.84
N ASP A 143 6.26 -22.84 3.50
CA ASP A 143 6.84 -23.92 4.31
C ASP A 143 5.96 -24.22 5.54
N ASP A 144 5.41 -23.19 6.19
CA ASP A 144 4.47 -23.36 7.30
C ASP A 144 3.18 -24.08 6.85
N LEU A 145 2.64 -23.73 5.68
CA LEU A 145 1.48 -24.41 5.10
C LEU A 145 1.80 -25.85 4.67
N HIS A 146 3.02 -26.10 4.19
CA HIS A 146 3.48 -27.43 3.84
C HIS A 146 3.59 -28.33 5.08
N ASN A 147 4.26 -27.84 6.13
CA ASN A 147 4.34 -28.53 7.41
C ASN A 147 2.94 -28.81 7.96
N LYS A 148 2.02 -27.85 7.83
CA LYS A 148 0.64 -28.04 8.29
C LYS A 148 -0.12 -29.08 7.49
N LEU A 149 0.11 -29.16 6.17
CA LEU A 149 -0.46 -30.21 5.35
C LEU A 149 0.09 -31.58 5.76
N GLU A 150 1.39 -31.67 6.03
CA GLU A 150 2.04 -32.90 6.49
C GLU A 150 1.48 -33.35 7.84
N ASP A 151 1.28 -32.45 8.80
CA ASP A 151 0.61 -32.73 10.07
C ASP A 151 -0.79 -33.34 9.84
N ILE A 152 -1.61 -32.71 9.01
CA ILE A 152 -2.97 -33.17 8.70
C ILE A 152 -2.95 -34.54 8.01
N GLN A 153 -2.01 -34.75 7.08
CA GLN A 153 -1.84 -36.03 6.39
C GLN A 153 -1.44 -37.15 7.34
N ASN A 154 -0.47 -36.89 8.22
CA ASN A 154 -0.02 -37.85 9.22
C ASN A 154 -1.14 -38.22 10.20
N GLU A 155 -1.92 -37.23 10.66
CA GLU A 155 -3.07 -37.48 11.52
C GLU A 155 -4.18 -38.25 10.80
N PHE A 156 -4.44 -37.93 9.52
CA PHE A 156 -5.40 -38.66 8.71
C PHE A 156 -5.00 -40.13 8.52
N GLU A 157 -3.74 -40.40 8.17
CA GLU A 157 -3.23 -41.76 8.01
C GLU A 157 -3.27 -42.53 9.34
N ALA A 158 -2.94 -41.88 10.47
CA ALA A 158 -3.04 -42.50 11.79
C ALA A 158 -4.48 -42.90 12.17
N ILE A 159 -5.48 -42.08 11.79
CA ILE A 159 -6.90 -42.43 11.97
C ILE A 159 -7.29 -43.56 11.01
N LYS A 160 -6.78 -43.53 9.78
CA LYS A 160 -7.07 -44.53 8.74
C LYS A 160 -6.49 -45.91 9.03
N GLU A 161 -5.31 -46.00 9.62
CA GLU A 161 -4.69 -47.28 10.03
C GLU A 161 -5.56 -48.06 11.04
N GLN A 162 -6.47 -47.38 11.74
CA GLN A 162 -7.40 -47.98 12.70
C GLN A 162 -8.70 -48.49 12.05
N ILE A 163 -8.88 -48.26 10.74
CA ILE A 163 -10.07 -48.64 9.98
C ILE A 163 -9.88 -50.05 9.43
N GLU A 164 -10.82 -50.97 9.71
CA GLU A 164 -10.80 -52.31 9.12
C GLU A 164 -10.90 -52.24 7.59
N ASN A 165 -9.90 -52.82 6.91
CA ASN A 165 -9.72 -52.80 5.46
C ASN A 165 -10.78 -53.65 4.73
N GLU A 166 -12.02 -53.19 4.66
CA GLU A 166 -12.96 -53.66 3.64
C GLU A 166 -12.76 -52.88 2.35
N ASN A 167 -12.61 -53.60 1.22
CA ASN A 167 -12.19 -53.10 -0.08
C ASN A 167 -12.86 -51.78 -0.51
N LEU A 168 -12.13 -50.67 -0.38
CA LEU A 168 -12.52 -49.34 -0.82
C LEU A 168 -11.66 -48.94 -2.02
N GLN A 169 -11.79 -49.67 -3.14
CA GLN A 169 -11.03 -49.44 -4.38
C GLN A 169 -11.23 -48.05 -5.02
N GLU A 170 -12.19 -47.24 -4.55
CA GLU A 170 -12.51 -45.91 -5.10
C GLU A 170 -12.15 -44.72 -4.17
N LEU A 171 -11.47 -44.94 -3.04
CA LEU A 171 -11.07 -43.85 -2.12
C LEU A 171 -9.65 -43.26 -2.27
N PRO A 172 -8.70 -43.75 -3.11
CA PRO A 172 -7.36 -43.15 -3.16
C PRO A 172 -7.35 -41.65 -3.51
N THR A 173 -8.30 -41.21 -4.33
CA THR A 173 -8.45 -39.78 -4.62
C THR A 173 -8.94 -39.01 -3.40
N ILE A 174 -9.81 -39.60 -2.58
CA ILE A 174 -10.29 -38.99 -1.34
C ILE A 174 -9.17 -38.87 -0.30
N ASP A 175 -8.28 -39.87 -0.24
CA ASP A 175 -7.12 -39.84 0.66
C ASP A 175 -6.30 -38.56 0.48
N SER A 176 -6.11 -38.14 -0.77
CA SER A 176 -5.42 -36.88 -1.07
C SER A 176 -6.31 -35.64 -0.85
N LEU A 177 -7.61 -35.74 -1.14
CA LEU A 177 -8.51 -34.59 -1.14
C LEU A 177 -8.96 -34.16 0.27
N ILE A 178 -9.13 -35.09 1.21
CA ILE A 178 -9.54 -34.77 2.59
C ILE A 178 -8.53 -33.83 3.25
N PRO A 179 -7.22 -34.17 3.36
CA PRO A 179 -6.23 -33.29 3.99
C PRO A 179 -6.16 -31.92 3.31
N ILE A 180 -6.24 -31.90 1.97
CA ILE A 180 -6.22 -30.66 1.19
C ILE A 180 -7.43 -29.77 1.51
N VAL A 181 -8.64 -30.33 1.61
CA VAL A 181 -9.83 -29.55 1.96
C VAL A 181 -9.76 -29.06 3.40
N VAL A 182 -9.31 -29.89 4.34
CA VAL A 182 -9.08 -29.48 5.74
C VAL A 182 -8.10 -28.31 5.81
N LEU A 183 -6.97 -28.38 5.09
CA LEU A 183 -6.02 -27.28 5.01
C LEU A 183 -6.67 -26.01 4.46
N HIS A 184 -7.45 -26.10 3.39
CA HIS A 184 -8.11 -24.91 2.85
C HIS A 184 -9.08 -24.26 3.85
N PHE A 185 -9.80 -25.05 4.67
CA PHE A 185 -10.63 -24.50 5.73
C PHE A 185 -9.81 -23.87 6.85
N TYR A 186 -8.69 -24.49 7.25
CA TYR A 186 -7.75 -23.91 8.21
C TYR A 186 -7.26 -22.54 7.71
N VAL A 187 -6.81 -22.46 6.46
CA VAL A 187 -6.34 -21.23 5.82
C VAL A 187 -7.45 -20.18 5.72
N LEU A 188 -8.69 -20.58 5.40
CA LEU A 188 -9.81 -19.65 5.36
C LEU A 188 -10.10 -19.07 6.75
N LYS A 189 -10.09 -19.91 7.78
CA LYS A 189 -10.31 -19.53 9.18
C LYS A 189 -9.25 -18.53 9.64
N THR A 190 -7.96 -18.85 9.48
CA THR A 190 -6.86 -17.99 9.91
C THR A 190 -6.93 -16.64 9.19
N ASN A 191 -7.18 -16.64 7.88
CA ASN A 191 -7.35 -15.41 7.11
C ASN A 191 -8.51 -14.54 7.58
N ILE A 192 -9.66 -15.14 7.94
CA ILE A 192 -10.79 -14.39 8.52
C ILE A 192 -10.40 -13.79 9.87
N GLN A 193 -9.74 -14.57 10.74
CA GLN A 193 -9.31 -14.11 12.06
C GLN A 193 -8.28 -12.97 11.96
N ASP A 194 -7.31 -13.08 11.07
CA ASP A 194 -6.27 -12.07 10.90
C ASP A 194 -6.82 -10.79 10.26
N HIS A 195 -7.79 -10.91 9.35
CA HIS A 195 -8.49 -9.74 8.84
C HIS A 195 -9.31 -9.03 9.94
N ILE A 196 -9.99 -9.77 10.82
CA ILE A 196 -10.70 -9.21 11.97
C ILE A 196 -9.73 -8.50 12.92
N LYS A 197 -8.54 -9.08 13.18
CA LYS A 197 -7.50 -8.42 13.99
C LYS A 197 -7.07 -7.10 13.34
N LYS A 198 -6.73 -7.10 12.05
CA LYS A 198 -6.35 -5.89 11.31
C LYS A 198 -7.42 -4.79 11.41
N LEU A 199 -8.69 -5.13 11.22
CA LEU A 199 -9.79 -4.17 11.35
C LEU A 199 -9.91 -3.61 12.77
N ASN A 200 -9.74 -4.45 13.79
CA ASN A 200 -9.75 -3.99 15.18
C ASN A 200 -8.56 -3.08 15.48
N ASP A 201 -7.38 -3.39 14.96
CA ASP A 201 -6.15 -2.62 15.18
C ASP A 201 -6.25 -1.24 14.49
N GLU A 202 -6.75 -1.17 13.25
CA GLU A 202 -7.04 0.07 12.55
C GLU A 202 -8.05 0.95 13.30
N GLU A 203 -9.08 0.33 13.90
CA GLU A 203 -10.08 1.08 14.66
C GLU A 203 -9.50 1.60 15.98
N ILE A 204 -8.66 0.81 16.65
CA ILE A 204 -7.90 1.26 17.84
C ILE A 204 -6.99 2.43 17.47
N GLU A 205 -6.31 2.38 16.33
CA GLU A 205 -5.41 3.45 15.88
C GLU A 205 -6.16 4.74 15.54
N LYS A 206 -7.29 4.64 14.83
CA LYS A 206 -8.18 5.80 14.58
C LYS A 206 -8.61 6.46 15.88
N GLN A 207 -8.93 5.68 16.90
CA GLN A 207 -9.30 6.21 18.20
C GLN A 207 -8.14 6.88 18.94
N LYS A 208 -6.94 6.28 18.92
CA LYS A 208 -5.74 6.93 19.47
C LYS A 208 -5.48 8.26 18.79
N ASN A 209 -5.58 8.31 17.46
CA ASN A 209 -5.42 9.54 16.69
C ASN A 209 -6.48 10.59 17.05
N LEU A 210 -7.74 10.18 17.24
CA LEU A 210 -8.82 11.06 17.68
C LEU A 210 -8.57 11.64 19.09
N GLN A 211 -8.08 10.79 20.00
CA GLN A 211 -7.74 11.17 21.37
C GLN A 211 -6.54 12.12 21.40
N GLU A 212 -5.47 11.84 20.64
CA GLU A 212 -4.33 12.75 20.52
C GLU A 212 -4.72 14.10 19.91
N GLN A 213 -5.60 14.12 18.90
CA GLN A 213 -6.11 15.38 18.35
C GLN A 213 -6.93 16.17 19.36
N LYS A 214 -7.71 15.48 20.20
CA LYS A 214 -8.45 16.09 21.30
C LYS A 214 -7.48 16.69 22.33
N ASP A 215 -6.46 15.93 22.72
CA ASP A 215 -5.48 16.35 23.73
C ASP A 215 -4.62 17.53 23.23
N LYS A 216 -4.15 17.50 21.97
CA LYS A 216 -3.48 18.63 21.32
C LYS A 216 -4.36 19.88 21.24
N LYS A 217 -5.68 19.72 21.03
CA LYS A 217 -6.63 20.85 21.06
C LYS A 217 -6.80 21.41 22.47
N ILE A 218 -6.83 20.55 23.49
CA ILE A 218 -6.90 20.96 24.88
C ILE A 218 -5.63 21.72 25.27
N GLU A 219 -4.45 21.21 24.96
CA GLU A 219 -3.16 21.86 25.24
C GLU A 219 -3.06 23.24 24.60
N LYS A 220 -3.47 23.38 23.32
CA LYS A 220 -3.50 24.69 22.65
C LYS A 220 -4.44 25.67 23.36
N LEU A 221 -5.64 25.23 23.72
CA LEU A 221 -6.61 26.05 24.44
C LEU A 221 -6.13 26.42 25.85
N GLU A 222 -5.39 25.52 26.53
CA GLU A 222 -4.80 25.79 27.84
C GLU A 222 -3.61 26.77 27.75
N ALA A 223 -2.78 26.68 26.71
CA ALA A 223 -1.71 27.63 26.45
C ALA A 223 -2.27 29.02 26.13
N GLU A 224 -3.25 29.11 25.21
CA GLU A 224 -3.93 30.37 24.89
C GLU A 224 -4.62 30.97 26.13
N PHE A 225 -5.17 30.14 27.01
CA PHE A 225 -5.78 30.61 28.26
C PHE A 225 -4.74 31.19 29.23
N LYS A 226 -3.58 30.53 29.38
CA LYS A 226 -2.46 31.01 30.23
C LYS A 226 -1.87 32.32 29.72
N GLU A 227 -1.66 32.45 28.39
CA GLU A 227 -1.18 33.70 27.79
C GLU A 227 -2.14 34.86 28.07
N GLN A 228 -3.44 34.64 27.94
CA GLN A 228 -4.46 35.65 28.27
C GLN A 228 -4.49 35.99 29.76
N GLU A 229 -4.20 35.02 30.64
CA GLU A 229 -4.09 35.24 32.08
C GLU A 229 -2.85 36.09 32.44
N GLU A 230 -1.70 35.82 31.82
CA GLU A 230 -0.48 36.63 31.99
C GLU A 230 -0.63 38.06 31.44
N LEU A 231 -1.28 38.19 30.27
CA LEU A 231 -1.67 39.49 29.68
C LEU A 231 -2.61 40.27 30.60
N LEU A 232 -3.54 39.59 31.28
CA LEU A 232 -4.44 40.21 32.23
C LEU A 232 -3.68 40.71 33.48
N GLN A 233 -2.72 39.93 33.99
CA GLN A 233 -1.91 40.30 35.16
C GLN A 233 -1.00 41.50 34.88
N THR A 234 -0.31 41.50 33.73
CA THR A 234 0.56 42.60 33.29
C THR A 234 -0.20 43.90 33.03
N LYS A 235 -1.38 43.82 32.41
CA LYS A 235 -2.22 45.00 32.18
C LYS A 235 -2.92 45.55 33.43
N GLN A 236 -3.04 44.75 34.50
CA GLN A 236 -3.57 45.20 35.79
C GLN A 236 -2.53 45.96 36.64
N THR A 237 -1.24 45.72 36.44
CA THR A 237 -0.16 46.42 37.16
C THR A 237 0.21 47.77 36.52
N ASP A 238 -0.12 47.97 35.24
CA ASP A 238 0.05 49.24 34.52
C ASP A 238 -1.03 50.28 34.88
N LYS A 239 -0.62 51.47 35.34
CA LYS A 239 -1.53 52.55 35.77
C LYS A 239 -2.22 53.30 34.62
N THR A 240 -1.86 53.01 33.37
CA THR A 240 -2.33 53.67 32.14
C THR A 240 -3.37 52.86 31.35
N THR A 241 -3.70 51.65 31.79
CA THR A 241 -4.56 50.73 31.05
C THR A 241 -6.03 51.16 31.04
N LYS A 242 -6.66 51.18 29.87
CA LYS A 242 -8.09 51.47 29.72
C LYS A 242 -8.94 50.32 30.26
N LYS A 243 -9.97 50.65 31.06
CA LYS A 243 -10.92 49.69 31.65
C LYS A 243 -11.57 48.75 30.62
N GLN A 244 -11.76 49.23 29.40
CA GLN A 244 -12.36 48.51 28.28
C GLN A 244 -11.47 47.34 27.79
N GLU A 245 -10.15 47.52 27.77
CA GLU A 245 -9.21 46.46 27.37
C GLU A 245 -9.16 45.31 28.38
N LEU A 246 -9.37 45.62 29.67
CA LEU A 246 -9.47 44.61 30.73
C LEU A 246 -10.78 43.80 30.64
N GLU A 247 -11.87 44.41 30.16
CA GLU A 247 -13.14 43.72 29.92
C GLU A 247 -13.07 42.81 28.69
N ASP A 248 -12.39 43.26 27.63
CA ASP A 248 -12.17 42.46 26.42
C ASP A 248 -11.36 41.18 26.70
N ILE A 249 -10.28 41.29 27.49
CA ILE A 249 -9.47 40.12 27.90
C ILE A 249 -10.27 39.17 28.81
N LYS A 250 -11.13 39.69 29.68
CA LYS A 250 -12.02 38.83 30.49
C LYS A 250 -13.07 38.12 29.63
N ALA A 251 -13.55 38.76 28.56
CA ALA A 251 -14.50 38.16 27.62
C ALA A 251 -13.84 37.06 26.77
N THR A 252 -12.60 37.24 26.32
CA THR A 252 -11.81 36.20 25.62
C THR A 252 -11.52 35.01 26.53
N MET A 253 -11.13 35.22 27.79
CA MET A 253 -10.94 34.13 28.75
C MET A 253 -12.24 33.34 29.01
N LYS A 254 -13.40 34.02 29.11
CA LYS A 254 -14.70 33.35 29.31
C LYS A 254 -15.12 32.50 28.09
N THR A 255 -14.77 32.94 26.88
CA THR A 255 -15.04 32.17 25.66
C THR A 255 -14.07 31.00 25.49
N LEU A 256 -12.80 31.15 25.88
CA LEU A 256 -11.83 30.06 25.92
C LEU A 256 -12.20 28.99 26.95
N SER A 257 -12.62 29.38 28.16
CA SER A 257 -13.03 28.41 29.20
C SER A 257 -14.26 27.60 28.80
N THR A 258 -15.24 28.22 28.12
CA THR A 258 -16.40 27.50 27.58
C THR A 258 -16.02 26.56 26.43
N LYS A 259 -15.09 26.94 25.54
CA LYS A 259 -14.55 26.04 24.50
C LYS A 259 -13.76 24.88 25.10
N LEU A 260 -12.98 25.12 26.14
CA LEU A 260 -12.18 24.12 26.84
C LEU A 260 -13.07 23.10 27.56
N LEU A 261 -14.11 23.55 28.27
CA LEU A 261 -15.13 22.67 28.88
C LEU A 261 -15.85 21.81 27.83
N LYS A 262 -16.24 22.40 26.71
CA LYS A 262 -16.86 21.67 25.59
C LYS A 262 -15.93 20.61 25.02
N THR A 263 -14.65 20.93 24.85
CA THR A 263 -13.65 20.02 24.27
C THR A 263 -13.31 18.88 25.24
N LYS A 264 -13.19 19.15 26.55
CA LYS A 264 -12.97 18.12 27.58
C LYS A 264 -14.14 17.13 27.66
N ASN A 265 -15.37 17.61 27.50
CA ASN A 265 -16.59 16.80 27.56
C ASN A 265 -16.88 15.96 26.31
N ILE A 266 -16.08 16.05 25.24
CA ILE A 266 -16.23 15.16 24.07
C ILE A 266 -15.89 13.73 24.53
N LYS A 267 -16.88 12.85 24.56
CA LYS A 267 -16.70 11.44 24.91
C LYS A 267 -16.35 10.67 23.63
N ILE A 268 -15.20 10.02 23.61
CA ILE A 268 -14.80 9.12 22.53
C ILE A 268 -15.32 7.73 22.92
N GLU A 269 -16.14 7.12 22.08
CA GLU A 269 -16.71 5.79 22.34
C GLU A 269 -15.62 4.72 22.23
N GLU A 270 -15.64 3.71 23.10
CA GLU A 270 -14.71 2.58 23.01
C GLU A 270 -15.00 1.71 21.79
N PRO A 271 -13.97 1.09 21.17
CA PRO A 271 -14.16 0.35 19.94
C PRO A 271 -14.84 -0.98 20.26
N ILE A 272 -15.92 -1.30 19.55
CA ILE A 272 -16.54 -2.61 19.62
C ILE A 272 -15.63 -3.60 18.90
N LYS A 273 -14.87 -4.37 19.67
CA LYS A 273 -13.97 -5.40 19.13
C LYS A 273 -14.78 -6.52 18.47
N LEU A 274 -14.60 -6.68 17.17
CA LEU A 274 -15.14 -7.82 16.43
C LEU A 274 -14.38 -9.09 16.85
N LYS A 275 -15.10 -10.18 17.10
CA LYS A 275 -14.52 -11.49 17.40
C LYS A 275 -15.10 -12.54 16.46
N PHE A 276 -14.24 -13.43 15.99
CA PHE A 276 -14.68 -14.63 15.27
C PHE A 276 -15.27 -15.62 16.26
N ALA A 277 -16.55 -15.97 16.11
CA ALA A 277 -17.27 -16.87 17.01
C ALA A 277 -17.19 -18.35 16.59
N GLY A 278 -16.43 -18.68 15.54
CA GLY A 278 -16.41 -20.01 14.92
C GLY A 278 -17.32 -20.09 13.69
N PHE A 279 -17.20 -21.20 12.96
CA PHE A 279 -18.14 -21.51 11.88
C PHE A 279 -19.46 -22.05 12.45
N PRO A 280 -20.61 -21.76 11.82
CA PRO A 280 -21.88 -22.37 12.20
C PRO A 280 -21.84 -23.88 11.94
N LYS A 281 -22.39 -24.66 12.87
CA LYS A 281 -22.53 -26.11 12.70
C LYS A 281 -23.33 -26.46 11.45
N TYR A 282 -22.98 -27.58 10.82
CA TYR A 282 -23.72 -28.10 9.66
C TYR A 282 -24.53 -29.34 10.07
N GLU A 283 -25.53 -29.71 9.28
CA GLU A 283 -26.30 -30.94 9.48
C GLU A 283 -26.10 -31.88 8.29
N ASP A 284 -25.76 -33.16 8.53
CA ASP A 284 -25.44 -34.12 7.47
C ASP A 284 -26.62 -34.39 6.52
N TRP A 285 -27.86 -34.36 7.02
CA TRP A 285 -29.04 -34.61 6.18
C TRP A 285 -29.18 -33.59 5.04
N TRP A 286 -28.63 -32.37 5.18
CA TRP A 286 -28.59 -31.39 4.09
C TRP A 286 -27.82 -31.90 2.87
N ILE A 287 -26.76 -32.69 3.10
CA ILE A 287 -25.90 -33.23 2.05
C ILE A 287 -26.48 -34.55 1.55
N ARG A 288 -26.92 -35.42 2.45
CA ARG A 288 -27.54 -36.71 2.13
C ARG A 288 -28.77 -36.54 1.23
N GLU A 289 -29.59 -35.53 1.50
CA GLU A 289 -30.87 -35.31 0.81
C GLU A 289 -30.83 -34.16 -0.19
N LEU A 290 -29.63 -33.67 -0.53
CA LEU A 290 -29.41 -32.49 -1.38
C LEU A 290 -30.22 -32.49 -2.69
N TRP A 291 -30.38 -33.66 -3.32
CA TRP A 291 -31.07 -33.83 -4.60
C TRP A 291 -32.51 -34.34 -4.45
N SER A 292 -32.88 -34.80 -3.26
CA SER A 292 -34.18 -35.39 -2.96
C SER A 292 -35.11 -34.42 -2.25
N SER A 293 -34.55 -33.42 -1.56
CA SER A 293 -35.28 -32.43 -0.77
C SER A 293 -34.86 -31.01 -1.14
N HIS A 294 -35.82 -30.25 -1.66
CA HIS A 294 -35.65 -28.81 -1.89
C HIS A 294 -35.35 -28.04 -0.59
N GLN A 295 -35.79 -28.56 0.56
CA GLN A 295 -35.49 -28.01 1.88
C GLN A 295 -34.03 -28.22 2.27
N ALA A 296 -33.49 -29.42 2.04
CA ALA A 296 -32.07 -29.72 2.24
C ALA A 296 -31.18 -28.81 1.38
N TYR A 297 -31.51 -28.66 0.09
CA TYR A 297 -30.80 -27.75 -0.82
C TYR A 297 -30.84 -26.29 -0.31
N PHE A 298 -32.02 -25.82 0.06
CA PHE A 298 -32.19 -24.45 0.53
C PHE A 298 -31.45 -24.20 1.86
N ALA A 299 -31.51 -25.14 2.80
CA ALA A 299 -30.79 -25.09 4.07
C ALA A 299 -29.28 -25.00 3.85
N LEU A 300 -28.73 -25.90 3.01
CA LEU A 300 -27.32 -25.91 2.67
C LEU A 300 -26.87 -24.60 2.02
N PHE A 301 -27.68 -24.06 1.09
CA PHE A 301 -27.37 -22.79 0.43
C PHE A 301 -27.46 -21.59 1.40
N ARG A 302 -28.40 -21.61 2.35
CA ARG A 302 -28.49 -20.62 3.41
C ARG A 302 -27.27 -20.69 4.34
N TRP A 303 -26.84 -21.89 4.70
CA TRP A 303 -25.62 -22.11 5.47
C TRP A 303 -24.38 -21.60 4.71
N LYS A 304 -24.23 -21.92 3.41
CA LYS A 304 -23.21 -21.35 2.52
C LYS A 304 -23.19 -19.83 2.58
N LYS A 305 -24.38 -19.21 2.56
CA LYS A 305 -24.53 -17.75 2.62
C LYS A 305 -24.14 -17.16 3.97
N ILE A 306 -24.37 -17.86 5.08
CA ILE A 306 -23.95 -17.41 6.42
C ILE A 306 -22.43 -17.33 6.49
N ILE A 307 -21.72 -18.39 6.10
CA ILE A 307 -20.25 -18.38 6.07
C ILE A 307 -19.70 -17.35 5.09
N ASN A 308 -20.36 -17.18 3.94
CA ASN A 308 -19.98 -16.15 2.96
C ASN A 308 -20.10 -14.71 3.51
N LYS A 309 -20.91 -14.47 4.56
CA LYS A 309 -20.97 -13.16 5.24
C LYS A 309 -19.82 -12.96 6.22
N LEU A 310 -19.22 -14.04 6.73
CA LEU A 310 -18.01 -13.99 7.56
C LEU A 310 -16.78 -13.66 6.70
N CYS A 311 -16.81 -14.03 5.42
CA CYS A 311 -15.82 -13.62 4.43
C CYS A 311 -15.99 -12.13 4.11
N VAL A 312 -14.99 -11.31 4.43
CA VAL A 312 -15.03 -9.86 4.22
C VAL A 312 -14.60 -9.51 2.80
N THR A 313 -13.45 -10.04 2.37
CA THR A 313 -12.86 -9.73 1.06
C THR A 313 -13.52 -10.52 -0.07
N THR A 314 -13.39 -10.02 -1.31
CA THR A 314 -13.87 -10.70 -2.51
C THR A 314 -13.13 -12.01 -2.76
N GLU A 315 -11.84 -12.06 -2.44
CA GLU A 315 -10.99 -13.24 -2.56
C GLU A 315 -11.41 -14.33 -1.57
N GLN A 316 -11.67 -13.98 -0.31
CA GLN A 316 -12.20 -14.91 0.68
C GLN A 316 -13.53 -15.52 0.22
N LYS A 317 -14.42 -14.72 -0.38
CA LYS A 317 -15.70 -15.22 -0.93
C LYS A 317 -15.50 -16.18 -2.10
N LYS A 318 -14.54 -15.91 -2.98
CA LYS A 318 -14.19 -16.81 -4.09
C LYS A 318 -13.60 -18.12 -3.56
N ALA A 319 -12.64 -18.03 -2.63
CA ALA A 319 -12.04 -19.18 -1.97
C ALA A 319 -13.09 -20.03 -1.25
N TRP A 320 -14.00 -19.39 -0.49
CA TRP A 320 -15.11 -20.07 0.16
C TRP A 320 -15.99 -20.83 -0.83
N SER A 321 -16.32 -20.26 -1.99
CA SER A 321 -17.11 -21.01 -2.98
C SER A 321 -16.41 -22.30 -3.42
N ILE A 322 -15.10 -22.23 -3.68
CA ILE A 322 -14.31 -23.40 -4.10
C ILE A 322 -14.23 -24.43 -2.97
N ILE A 323 -13.96 -23.98 -1.75
CA ILE A 323 -13.88 -24.83 -0.55
C ILE A 323 -15.21 -25.53 -0.32
N PHE A 324 -16.31 -24.79 -0.35
CA PHE A 324 -17.65 -25.33 -0.19
C PHE A 324 -17.97 -26.39 -1.25
N ASP A 325 -17.69 -26.11 -2.52
CA ASP A 325 -18.01 -27.05 -3.60
C ASP A 325 -17.20 -28.36 -3.46
N ARG A 326 -15.92 -28.26 -3.06
CA ARG A 326 -15.06 -29.44 -2.77
C ARG A 326 -15.52 -30.20 -1.53
N TRP A 327 -15.92 -29.50 -0.47
CA TRP A 327 -16.43 -30.11 0.76
C TRP A 327 -17.73 -30.88 0.52
N VAL A 328 -18.70 -30.27 -0.17
CA VAL A 328 -19.96 -30.94 -0.55
C VAL A 328 -19.67 -32.15 -1.44
N PHE A 329 -18.73 -32.03 -2.37
CA PHE A 329 -18.34 -33.14 -3.24
C PHE A 329 -17.81 -34.34 -2.45
N ILE A 330 -16.85 -34.13 -1.54
CA ILE A 330 -16.28 -35.20 -0.71
C ILE A 330 -17.36 -35.81 0.17
N LYS A 331 -18.14 -34.99 0.89
CA LYS A 331 -19.20 -35.46 1.77
C LYS A 331 -20.26 -36.27 1.02
N LYS A 332 -20.66 -35.83 -0.17
CA LYS A 332 -21.58 -36.58 -1.03
C LYS A 332 -20.99 -37.92 -1.45
N LEU A 333 -19.73 -37.94 -1.90
CA LEU A 333 -19.11 -39.16 -2.36
C LEU A 333 -18.96 -40.19 -1.23
N LEU A 334 -18.63 -39.75 -0.02
CA LEU A 334 -18.63 -40.59 1.17
C LEU A 334 -20.05 -41.08 1.52
N ASN A 335 -21.07 -40.22 1.43
CA ASN A 335 -22.48 -40.60 1.65
C ASN A 335 -22.97 -41.65 0.63
N ASP A 336 -22.55 -41.57 -0.63
CA ASP A 336 -22.91 -42.54 -1.67
C ASP A 336 -22.31 -43.93 -1.39
N LYS A 337 -21.21 -44.01 -0.63
CA LYS A 337 -20.60 -45.28 -0.15
C LYS A 337 -21.26 -45.82 1.11
N GLY A 338 -22.09 -45.02 1.78
CA GLY A 338 -22.85 -45.42 2.97
C GLY A 338 -21.95 -45.96 4.08
N LYS A 339 -22.38 -47.07 4.71
CA LYS A 339 -21.72 -47.64 5.90
C LYS A 339 -20.23 -47.95 5.70
N LEU A 340 -19.82 -48.29 4.48
CA LEU A 340 -18.42 -48.61 4.16
C LEU A 340 -17.50 -47.39 4.36
N ALA A 341 -18.02 -46.17 4.23
CA ALA A 341 -17.24 -44.94 4.34
C ALA A 341 -17.50 -44.17 5.65
N TYR A 342 -18.22 -44.74 6.63
CA TYR A 342 -18.50 -44.05 7.89
C TYR A 342 -17.24 -43.73 8.67
N ASN A 343 -16.24 -44.61 8.65
CA ASN A 343 -14.97 -44.35 9.30
C ASN A 343 -14.19 -43.22 8.60
N TYR A 344 -14.32 -43.09 7.27
CA TYR A 344 -13.76 -41.96 6.52
C TYR A 344 -14.50 -40.65 6.79
N HIS A 345 -15.83 -40.69 6.91
CA HIS A 345 -16.62 -39.53 7.35
C HIS A 345 -16.18 -39.06 8.73
N PHE A 346 -16.08 -39.99 9.68
CA PHE A 346 -15.64 -39.68 11.03
C PHE A 346 -14.22 -39.11 11.06
N ALA A 347 -13.30 -39.68 10.29
CA ALA A 347 -11.94 -39.14 10.15
C ALA A 347 -11.95 -37.71 9.57
N PHE A 348 -12.73 -37.48 8.52
CA PHE A 348 -12.85 -36.15 7.92
C PHE A 348 -13.41 -35.12 8.91
N ASP A 349 -14.46 -35.49 9.64
CA ASP A 349 -15.11 -34.59 10.61
C ASP A 349 -14.23 -34.31 11.82
N SER A 350 -13.47 -35.31 12.26
CA SER A 350 -12.49 -35.14 13.34
C SER A 350 -11.42 -34.12 12.95
N LEU A 351 -10.86 -34.24 11.74
CA LEU A 351 -9.88 -33.27 11.24
C LEU A 351 -10.50 -31.88 11.03
N MET A 352 -11.71 -31.80 10.49
CA MET A 352 -12.43 -30.54 10.34
C MET A 352 -12.69 -29.86 11.69
N SER A 353 -13.04 -30.62 12.72
CA SER A 353 -13.20 -30.11 14.08
C SER A 353 -11.87 -29.59 14.64
N THR A 354 -10.78 -30.36 14.52
CA THR A 354 -9.47 -30.01 15.06
C THR A 354 -8.87 -28.77 14.39
N TYR A 355 -8.86 -28.72 13.06
CA TYR A 355 -8.14 -27.68 12.32
C TYR A 355 -9.02 -26.48 11.96
N ALA A 356 -10.29 -26.71 11.66
CA ALA A 356 -11.20 -25.67 11.18
C ALA A 356 -12.23 -25.20 12.22
N GLU A 357 -12.35 -25.86 13.38
CA GLU A 357 -13.48 -25.63 14.32
C GLU A 357 -14.85 -25.73 13.61
N LEU A 358 -14.92 -26.60 12.60
CA LEU A 358 -16.19 -26.91 11.92
C LEU A 358 -16.72 -28.22 12.47
N GLU A 359 -17.88 -28.15 13.10
CA GLU A 359 -18.54 -29.30 13.72
C GLU A 359 -19.89 -29.60 13.06
N GLU A 360 -20.26 -30.87 13.07
CA GLU A 360 -21.62 -31.31 12.81
C GLU A 360 -22.52 -31.03 14.02
N GLU A 361 -23.79 -30.70 13.78
CA GLU A 361 -24.79 -30.68 14.83
C GLU A 361 -25.22 -32.11 15.18
N VAL A 362 -25.10 -32.46 16.46
CA VAL A 362 -25.39 -33.79 17.00
C VAL A 362 -26.59 -33.74 17.95
N ASP A 363 -26.97 -32.55 18.45
CA ASP A 363 -28.16 -32.41 19.29
C ASP A 363 -29.44 -32.53 18.46
N ILE A 364 -30.15 -33.64 18.67
CA ILE A 364 -31.41 -33.97 17.99
C ILE A 364 -32.43 -32.83 18.13
N LYS A 365 -32.51 -32.16 19.28
CA LYS A 365 -33.47 -31.06 19.48
C LYS A 365 -33.17 -29.86 18.58
N ASN A 366 -31.87 -29.57 18.38
CA ASN A 366 -31.45 -28.49 17.50
C ASN A 366 -31.78 -28.85 16.04
N ILE A 367 -31.50 -30.09 15.63
CA ILE A 367 -31.79 -30.59 14.27
C ILE A 367 -33.30 -30.48 13.97
N GLU A 368 -34.17 -30.98 14.86
CA GLU A 368 -35.63 -30.90 14.69
C GLU A 368 -36.14 -29.44 14.65
N SER A 369 -35.53 -28.57 15.47
CA SER A 369 -35.87 -27.15 15.48
C SER A 369 -35.48 -26.46 14.17
N MET A 370 -34.32 -26.81 13.61
CA MET A 370 -33.81 -26.24 12.37
C MET A 370 -34.65 -26.68 11.19
N GLU A 371 -35.02 -27.95 11.12
CA GLU A 371 -35.98 -28.46 10.13
C GLU A 371 -37.29 -27.67 10.16
N THR A 372 -37.82 -27.41 11.36
CA THR A 372 -39.04 -26.61 11.54
C THR A 372 -38.85 -25.15 11.08
N ILE A 373 -37.69 -24.56 11.32
CA ILE A 373 -37.35 -23.20 10.88
C ILE A 373 -37.26 -23.15 9.35
N ILE A 374 -36.56 -24.10 8.74
CA ILE A 374 -36.42 -24.21 7.28
C ILE A 374 -37.81 -24.35 6.66
N ASN A 375 -38.65 -25.25 7.16
CA ASN A 375 -40.02 -25.44 6.67
C ASN A 375 -40.83 -24.13 6.66
N LYS A 376 -40.72 -23.32 7.73
CA LYS A 376 -41.38 -22.01 7.81
C LYS A 376 -40.82 -20.98 6.84
N ILE A 377 -39.52 -21.03 6.55
CA ILE A 377 -38.87 -20.11 5.60
C ILE A 377 -39.23 -20.51 4.17
N THR A 378 -39.11 -21.79 3.83
CA THR A 378 -39.42 -22.34 2.51
C THR A 378 -40.89 -22.10 2.15
N ALA A 379 -41.81 -22.22 3.11
CA ALA A 379 -43.23 -21.90 2.91
C ALA A 379 -43.52 -20.42 2.60
N LYS A 380 -42.60 -19.50 2.94
CA LYS A 380 -42.72 -18.06 2.64
C LYS A 380 -42.08 -17.67 1.32
N GLU A 381 -41.24 -18.54 0.75
CA GLU A 381 -40.62 -18.29 -0.55
C GLU A 381 -41.53 -18.72 -1.69
N ASP A 382 -41.67 -17.84 -2.69
CA ASP A 382 -42.47 -18.09 -3.87
C ASP A 382 -41.57 -18.59 -4.99
N PHE A 383 -41.45 -19.92 -5.10
CA PHE A 383 -40.61 -20.59 -6.11
C PHE A 383 -41.13 -20.44 -7.55
N THR A 384 -42.29 -19.80 -7.76
CA THR A 384 -42.84 -19.55 -9.10
C THR A 384 -42.33 -18.25 -9.72
N LYS A 385 -41.67 -17.39 -8.95
CA LYS A 385 -41.11 -16.12 -9.45
C LYS A 385 -39.70 -16.31 -9.99
N ASN A 386 -39.53 -16.00 -11.28
CA ASN A 386 -38.21 -15.94 -11.91
C ASN A 386 -37.36 -14.85 -11.27
N VAL A 387 -36.15 -15.22 -10.87
CA VAL A 387 -35.13 -14.29 -10.38
C VAL A 387 -34.64 -13.40 -11.53
N SER A 388 -34.36 -12.13 -11.24
CA SER A 388 -34.00 -11.11 -12.26
C SER A 388 -32.77 -11.44 -13.10
N PHE A 389 -31.91 -12.36 -12.64
CA PHE A 389 -30.71 -12.81 -13.36
C PHE A 389 -30.95 -14.07 -14.22
N HIS A 390 -32.15 -14.64 -14.24
CA HIS A 390 -32.47 -15.80 -15.07
C HIS A 390 -32.68 -15.37 -16.54
N LYS A 391 -31.58 -15.28 -17.31
CA LYS A 391 -31.64 -15.00 -18.75
C LYS A 391 -31.90 -16.30 -19.51
N ILE A 392 -33.15 -16.54 -19.89
CA ILE A 392 -33.57 -17.71 -20.69
C ILE A 392 -32.80 -17.76 -22.03
N ASN A 393 -32.56 -16.59 -22.62
CA ASN A 393 -31.79 -16.48 -23.87
C ASN A 393 -30.30 -16.19 -23.58
N THR A 394 -29.53 -17.26 -23.40
CA THR A 394 -28.08 -17.17 -23.16
C THR A 394 -27.33 -16.94 -24.47
N SER A 395 -26.15 -16.31 -24.41
CA SER A 395 -25.30 -16.09 -25.59
C SER A 395 -24.95 -17.40 -26.31
N TYR A 396 -24.87 -18.51 -25.58
CA TYR A 396 -24.67 -19.83 -26.16
C TYR A 396 -25.91 -20.37 -26.88
N LEU A 397 -27.12 -20.11 -26.35
CA LEU A 397 -28.37 -20.45 -27.04
C LEU A 397 -28.52 -19.65 -28.33
N GLU A 398 -28.21 -18.35 -28.30
CA GLU A 398 -28.17 -17.47 -29.48
C GLU A 398 -27.17 -18.01 -30.53
N PHE A 399 -25.93 -18.31 -30.12
CA PHE A 399 -24.94 -18.96 -30.99
C PHE A 399 -25.43 -20.29 -31.59
N LYS A 400 -26.10 -21.13 -30.78
CA LYS A 400 -26.63 -22.42 -31.23
C LYS A 400 -27.77 -22.24 -32.24
N MET A 401 -28.65 -21.26 -32.02
CA MET A 401 -29.72 -20.89 -32.96
C MET A 401 -29.11 -20.41 -34.29
N ASP A 402 -28.09 -19.55 -34.25
CA ASP A 402 -27.41 -19.07 -35.45
C ASP A 402 -26.72 -20.20 -36.23
N LYS A 403 -26.05 -21.13 -35.52
CA LYS A 403 -25.43 -22.32 -36.13
C LYS A 403 -26.46 -23.26 -36.78
N MET A 404 -27.63 -23.45 -36.16
CA MET A 404 -28.69 -24.29 -36.72
C MET A 404 -29.39 -23.59 -37.90
N SER A 405 -29.63 -22.28 -37.81
CA SER A 405 -30.18 -21.47 -38.90
C SER A 405 -29.25 -21.44 -40.12
N ASN A 406 -27.93 -21.32 -39.91
CA ASN A 406 -26.95 -21.37 -41.02
C ASN A 406 -26.88 -22.75 -41.67
N LYS A 407 -27.04 -23.85 -40.91
CA LYS A 407 -27.14 -25.21 -41.48
C LYS A 407 -28.42 -25.41 -42.30
N GLU A 408 -29.52 -24.78 -41.92
CA GLU A 408 -30.77 -24.83 -42.69
C GLU A 408 -30.68 -23.98 -43.98
N LYS A 409 -29.94 -22.87 -43.95
CA LYS A 409 -29.64 -22.07 -45.15
C LYS A 409 -28.73 -22.80 -46.13
N GLU A 410 -27.65 -23.41 -45.65
CA GLU A 410 -26.76 -24.25 -46.48
C GLU A 410 -27.52 -25.42 -47.12
N LYS A 411 -28.40 -26.10 -46.36
CA LYS A 411 -29.26 -27.16 -46.91
C LYS A 411 -30.28 -26.68 -47.94
N ASN A 412 -30.80 -25.46 -47.83
CA ASN A 412 -31.75 -24.93 -48.79
C ASN A 412 -31.05 -24.42 -50.06
N GLU A 413 -29.82 -23.91 -49.96
CA GLU A 413 -29.02 -23.54 -51.14
C GLU A 413 -28.58 -24.78 -51.94
N ASP A 414 -28.22 -25.89 -51.27
CA ASP A 414 -27.88 -27.16 -51.93
C ASP A 414 -29.06 -27.86 -52.63
N VAL A 415 -30.30 -27.47 -52.34
CA VAL A 415 -31.52 -28.02 -53.01
C VAL A 415 -31.89 -27.20 -54.26
N PHE A 416 -31.30 -26.02 -54.45
CA PHE A 416 -31.52 -25.14 -55.60
C PHE A 416 -30.40 -25.20 -56.66
N PHE A 417 -29.42 -26.10 -56.51
CA PHE A 417 -28.37 -26.38 -57.51
C PHE A 417 -28.55 -27.72 -58.22
#